data_AF-A0A1A8H595-F1
#
_entry.id   AF-A0A1A8H595-F1
#
_cell.length_a   1.000
_cell.length_b   1.000
_cell.length_c   1.000
_cell.angle_alpha   90.00
_cell.angle_beta   90.00
_cell.angle_gamma   90.00
#
_symmetry.space_group_name_H-M   'P 1'
#
loop_
_entity.id
_entity.type
_entity.pdbx_description
1 polymer ?
#
loop_
_entity_poly.entity_id
_entity_poly.type
_entity_poly.pdbx_seq_one_letter_code
_entity_poly.pdbx_strand_id
1 'polypeptide(L)' 'YTFELRDNGTLGFLLPEDQIQPTCEEAYSGALHIITYTHDKTFNGAIAVTGATLWSMLLAVGVTRVTM' A
#
# COMPACT_ATOMS: atom_id res chain seq x y z
N TYR A 1 9.17 -7.88 3.90
CA TYR A 1 10.35 -7.04 3.66
C TYR A 1 11.19 -7.04 4.91
N THR A 2 12.51 -6.99 4.78
CA THR A 2 13.44 -6.83 5.89
C THR A 2 14.28 -5.59 5.59
N PHE A 3 14.33 -4.65 6.53
CA PHE A 3 15.14 -3.43 6.43
C PHE A 3 16.39 -3.65 7.27
N GLU A 4 17.53 -3.75 6.61
CA GLU A 4 18.82 -3.62 7.28
C GLU A 4 19.11 -2.11 7.37
N LEU A 5 19.16 -1.60 8.60
CA LEU A 5 19.33 -0.17 8.88
C LEU A 5 20.80 0.25 8.75
N ARG A 6 21.07 1.54 8.91
CA ARG A 6 22.45 2.04 8.94
C ARG A 6 23.26 1.33 10.04
N ASP A 7 24.57 1.15 9.86
CA ASP A 7 25.41 1.58 8.73
C ASP A 7 25.84 0.42 7.83
N ASN A 8 26.84 0.65 6.95
CA ASN A 8 27.43 -0.36 6.07
C ASN A 8 28.63 -1.10 6.71
N GLY A 9 28.69 -1.16 8.05
CA GLY A 9 29.72 -1.90 8.79
C GLY A 9 30.90 -1.08 9.31
N THR A 10 30.86 0.26 9.23
CA THR A 10 31.91 1.11 9.82
C THR A 10 31.88 1.05 11.35
N LEU A 11 30.68 1.12 11.90
CA LEU A 11 30.37 1.01 13.33
C LEU A 11 29.50 -0.22 13.60
N GLY A 12 28.84 -0.76 12.57
CA GLY A 12 28.04 -1.97 12.66
C GLY A 12 26.89 -1.78 13.64
N PHE A 13 26.86 -2.61 14.69
CA PHE A 13 25.81 -2.52 15.72
C PHE A 13 25.99 -1.35 16.70
N LEU A 14 27.14 -0.67 16.69
CA LEU A 14 27.44 0.45 17.59
C LEU A 14 27.13 1.79 16.92
N LEU A 15 25.88 1.95 16.48
CA LEU A 15 25.45 3.17 15.81
C LEU A 15 25.49 4.38 16.77
N PRO A 16 26.09 5.51 16.37
CA PRO A 16 26.14 6.73 17.18
C PRO A 16 24.76 7.33 17.45
N GLU A 17 24.60 8.02 18.57
CA GLU A 17 23.32 8.63 18.96
C GLU A 17 22.82 9.68 17.96
N ASP A 18 23.73 10.47 17.37
CA ASP A 18 23.39 11.46 16.34
C ASP A 18 22.87 10.83 15.05
N GLN A 19 23.10 9.54 14.84
CA GLN A 19 22.59 8.78 13.69
C GLN A 19 21.25 8.09 13.96
N ILE A 20 20.75 8.07 15.19
CA ILE A 20 19.48 7.40 15.53
C ILE A 20 18.31 8.08 14.81
N GLN A 21 18.16 9.40 15.00
CA GLN A 21 17.07 10.16 14.38
C GLN A 21 17.04 10.04 12.85
N PRO A 22 18.13 10.33 12.11
CA PRO A 22 18.10 10.23 10.65
C PRO A 22 17.82 8.79 10.18
N THR A 23 18.33 7.77 10.88
CA THR A 23 18.03 6.37 10.54
C THR A 23 16.55 6.04 10.74
N CYS A 24 15.93 6.54 11.83
CA CYS A 24 14.51 6.34 12.08
C CYS A 24 13.62 7.08 11.07
N GLU A 25 13.97 8.31 10.68
CA GLU A 25 13.22 9.09 9.67
C GLU A 25 13.22 8.39 8.30
N GLU A 26 14.36 7.81 7.90
CA GLU A 26 14.49 7.02 6.68
C GLU A 26 13.68 5.73 6.75
N ALA A 27 13.82 4.96 7.84
CA ALA A 27 13.10 3.72 8.04
C ALA A 27 11.58 3.94 8.07
N TYR A 28 11.14 5.00 8.74
CA TYR A 28 9.73 5.41 8.80
C TYR A 28 9.19 5.75 7.42
N SER A 29 9.94 6.53 6.64
CA SER A 29 9.54 6.89 5.27
C SER A 29 9.38 5.65 4.38
N GLY A 30 10.30 4.69 4.49
CA GLY A 30 10.21 3.42 3.75
C GLY A 30 9.02 2.55 4.19
N ALA A 31 8.79 2.42 5.50
CA ALA A 31 7.66 1.68 6.04
C ALA A 31 6.32 2.32 5.62
N LEU A 32 6.21 3.64 5.74
CA LEU A 32 5.03 4.40 5.34
C LEU A 32 4.73 4.21 3.86
N HIS A 33 5.75 4.23 2.99
CA HIS A 33 5.57 3.99 1.56
C HIS A 33 4.97 2.60 1.27
N ILE A 34 5.46 1.54 1.94
CA ILE A 34 4.91 0.19 1.78
C ILE A 34 3.45 0.13 2.23
N ILE A 35 3.14 0.73 3.38
CA ILE A 35 1.79 0.76 3.96
C ILE A 35 0.84 1.48 3.00
N THR A 36 1.18 2.69 2.57
CA THR A 36 0.37 3.50 1.66
C THR A 36 0.18 2.79 0.32
N TYR A 37 1.24 2.24 -0.27
CA TYR A 37 1.14 1.50 -1.52
C TYR A 37 0.18 0.30 -1.41
N THR A 38 0.28 -0.46 -0.33
CA THR A 38 -0.56 -1.64 -0.09
C THR A 38 -2.02 -1.23 0.13
N HIS A 39 -2.24 -0.16 0.89
CA HIS A 39 -3.56 0.40 1.13
C HIS A 39 -4.22 0.83 -0.19
N ASP A 40 -3.54 1.68 -0.96
CA ASP A 40 -4.07 2.22 -2.21
C ASP A 40 -4.35 1.10 -3.23
N LYS A 41 -3.44 0.13 -3.35
CA LYS A 41 -3.63 -0.99 -4.26
C LYS A 41 -4.85 -1.84 -3.88
N THR A 42 -5.01 -2.13 -2.60
CA THR A 42 -6.12 -2.95 -2.09
C THR A 42 -7.44 -2.21 -2.23
N PHE A 43 -7.48 -0.94 -1.83
CA PHE A 43 -8.68 -0.11 -1.87
C PHE A 43 -9.13 0.17 -3.31
N ASN A 44 -8.23 0.56 -4.21
CA ASN A 44 -8.55 0.79 -5.62
C ASN A 44 -9.01 -0.50 -6.31
N GLY A 45 -8.41 -1.64 -5.95
CA GLY A 45 -8.88 -2.95 -6.42
C GLY A 45 -10.31 -3.26 -5.98
N ALA A 46 -10.64 -3.00 -4.71
CA ALA A 46 -11.99 -3.18 -4.18
C ALA A 46 -13.01 -2.26 -4.87
N ILE A 47 -12.66 -0.99 -5.11
CA ILE A 47 -13.51 -0.05 -5.86
C ILE A 47 -13.74 -0.54 -7.29
N ALA A 48 -12.71 -1.01 -7.99
CA ALA A 48 -12.84 -1.48 -9.35
C ALA A 48 -13.80 -2.69 -9.45
N VAL A 49 -13.67 -3.65 -8.53
CA VAL A 49 -14.57 -4.83 -8.47
C VAL A 49 -16.01 -4.41 -8.13
N THR A 50 -16.19 -3.52 -7.16
CA THR A 50 -17.52 -3.03 -6.78
C THR A 50 -18.17 -2.26 -7.92
N GLY A 51 -17.41 -1.41 -8.62
CA GLY A 51 -17.89 -0.69 -9.80
C GLY A 51 -18.30 -1.63 -10.93
N ALA A 52 -17.47 -2.64 -11.23
CA ALA A 52 -17.77 -3.62 -12.28
C ALA A 52 -19.02 -4.47 -11.96
N THR A 53 -19.16 -4.90 -10.70
CA THR A 53 -20.32 -5.69 -10.26
C THR A 53 -21.60 -4.85 -10.28
N LEU A 54 -21.56 -3.60 -9.79
CA LEU A 54 -22.69 -2.67 -9.85
C LEU A 54 -23.13 -2.43 -11.30
N TRP A 55 -22.19 -2.17 -12.20
CA TRP A 55 -22.49 -1.97 -13.62
C TRP A 55 -23.11 -3.21 -14.26
N SER A 56 -22.57 -4.39 -13.94
CA SER A 56 -23.11 -5.66 -14.43
C SER A 56 -24.53 -5.91 -13.94
N MET A 57 -24.83 -5.61 -12.67
CA MET A 57 -26.19 -5.69 -12.13
C MET A 57 -27.14 -4.71 -12.82
N LEU A 58 -26.72 -3.47 -13.06
CA LEU A 58 -27.53 -2.47 -13.75
C LEU A 58 -27.89 -2.92 -15.18
N LEU A 59 -26.91 -3.45 -15.91
CA LEU A 59 -27.13 -4.02 -17.25
C LEU A 59 -28.09 -5.21 -17.18
N ALA A 60 -27.93 -6.12 -16.22
CA ALA A 60 -28.83 -7.26 -16.05
C ALA A 60 -30.28 -6.83 -15.80
N VAL A 61 -30.50 -5.83 -14.94
CA VAL A 61 -31.83 -5.25 -14.68
C VAL A 61 -32.41 -4.63 -15.96
N GLY A 62 -31.61 -3.89 -16.73
CA GLY A 62 -32.04 -3.30 -18.00
C GLY A 62 -32.46 -4.36 -19.04
N VAL A 63 -31.66 -5.41 -19.23
CA VAL A 63 -31.98 -6.51 -20.16
C VAL A 63 -33.26 -7.25 -19.74
N THR A 64 -33.43 -7.49 -18.44
CA THR A 64 -34.64 -8.17 -17.92
C THR A 64 -35.90 -7.34 -18.19
N ARG A 65 -35.81 -5.99 -18.18
CA ARG A 65 -36.93 -5.10 -18.47
C ARG A 65 -37.34 -5.06 -19.95
N VAL A 66 -36.42 -5.34 -20.87
CA VAL A 66 -36.68 -5.32 -22.32
C VAL A 66 -37.21 -6.66 -22.83
N THR A 67 -36.92 -7.75 -22.11
CA THR A 67 -37.32 -9.11 -22.48
C THR A 67 -38.66 -9.56 -21.87
N MET A 68 -39.27 -8.75 -21.00
CA MET A 68 -40.65 -8.90 -20.48
C MET A 68 -41.63 -8.03 -21.26
#